data_AF-A0A5Q4SYC9-F1
#
_entry.id   AF-A0A5Q4SYC9-F1
#
_cell.length_a   1.000
_cell.length_b   1.000
_cell.length_c   1.000
_cell.angle_alpha   90.00
_cell.angle_beta   90.00
_cell.angle_gamma   90.00
#
_symmetry.space_group_name_H-M   'P 1'
#
loop_
_entity.id
_entity.type
_entity.pdbx_description
1 polymer ?
#
loop_
_entity_poly.entity_id
_entity_poly.type
_entity_poly.pdbx_seq_one_letter_code
_entity_poly.pdbx_strand_id
1 'polypeptide(L)'
;MYDLRYSSRVLADAAREGRRPLPRRVRRAVVVYTFLRSRDDRLIGAAATIAERRARALLRSGVVSLLRAARTPPGSAAADAVGAADVPPVRHRHGALW
;
A
#
# COMPACT_ATOMS: atom_id res chain seq x y z
N MET A 1 7.81 -16.17 24.58
CA MET A 1 8.90 -15.35 25.15
C MET A 1 8.33 -14.53 26.29
N TYR A 2 8.88 -14.65 27.50
CA TYR A 2 8.40 -13.93 28.68
C TYR A 2 9.48 -12.93 29.10
N ASP A 3 9.12 -11.65 29.22
CA ASP A 3 10.04 -10.62 29.71
C ASP A 3 9.70 -10.30 31.17
N LEU A 4 10.71 -10.08 32.00
CA LEU A 4 10.57 -9.73 33.41
C LEU A 4 10.86 -8.25 33.56
N ARG A 5 9.82 -7.45 33.82
CA ARG A 5 9.96 -6.00 33.96
C ARG A 5 9.46 -5.49 35.30
N TYR A 6 10.18 -4.50 35.82
CA TYR A 6 9.70 -3.64 36.88
C TYR A 6 8.86 -2.53 36.25
N SER A 7 7.58 -2.45 36.62
CA SER A 7 6.80 -1.24 36.34
C SER A 7 7.10 -0.19 37.41
N SER A 8 6.92 1.09 37.09
CA SER A 8 7.03 2.19 38.05
C SER A 8 6.17 1.94 39.30
N ARG A 9 4.97 1.36 39.12
CA ARG A 9 4.08 0.97 40.20
C ARG A 9 4.68 -0.10 41.12
N VAL A 10 5.28 -1.16 40.56
CA VAL A 10 5.93 -2.22 41.33
C VAL A 10 7.12 -1.70 42.15
N LEU A 11 7.86 -0.74 41.62
CA LEU A 11 8.96 -0.09 42.34
C LEU A 11 8.42 0.80 43.47
N ALA A 12 7.37 1.57 43.23
CA ALA A 12 6.75 2.45 44.22
C ALA A 12 6.10 1.66 45.38
N ASP A 13 5.41 0.55 45.08
CA ASP A 13 4.82 -0.34 46.08
C ASP A 13 5.90 -1.00 46.94
N ALA A 14 6.98 -1.50 46.32
CA ALA A 14 8.10 -2.12 47.03
C ALA A 14 8.83 -1.12 47.94
N ALA A 15 9.00 0.13 47.49
CA ALA A 15 9.57 1.21 48.29
C ALA A 15 8.68 1.56 49.50
N ARG A 16 7.35 1.65 49.30
CA ARG A 16 6.39 1.87 50.40
C ARG A 16 6.41 0.74 51.44
N GLU A 17 6.59 -0.49 50.97
CA GLU A 17 6.56 -1.70 51.81
C GLU A 17 7.95 -2.08 52.36
N GLY A 18 9.00 -1.28 52.11
CA GLY A 18 10.35 -1.51 52.62
C GLY A 18 10.99 -2.82 52.14
N ARG A 19 10.49 -3.40 51.05
CA ARG A 19 10.93 -4.70 50.54
C ARG A 19 11.58 -4.61 49.17
N ARG A 20 12.32 -5.64 48.79
CA ARG A 20 12.91 -5.74 47.45
C ARG A 20 11.81 -5.87 46.38
N PRO A 21 11.84 -5.08 45.29
CA PRO A 21 10.88 -5.23 44.20
C PRO A 21 11.09 -6.57 43.48
N LEU A 22 9.98 -7.22 43.11
CA LEU A 22 9.97 -8.46 42.35
C LEU A 22 9.49 -8.19 40.93
N PRO A 23 10.23 -8.60 39.89
CA PRO A 23 9.86 -8.31 38.52
C PRO A 23 8.63 -9.13 38.14
N ARG A 24 7.69 -8.50 37.41
CA ARG A 24 6.47 -9.18 36.96
C ARG A 24 6.66 -9.72 35.55
N ARG A 25 6.10 -10.91 35.32
CA ARG A 25 6.12 -11.57 34.01
C ARG A 25 5.18 -10.85 33.05
N VAL A 26 5.74 -10.26 32.00
CA VAL A 26 4.98 -9.57 30.95
C VAL A 26 4.85 -10.52 29.76
N ARG A 27 3.60 -10.80 29.37
CA ARG A 27 3.29 -11.45 28.09
C ARG A 27 3.17 -10.37 27.03
N ARG A 28 4.13 -10.30 26.11
CA ARG A 28 4.02 -9.47 24.91
C ARG A 28 3.30 -10.27 23.83
N ALA A 29 2.12 -9.81 23.43
CA ALA A 29 1.52 -10.23 22.17
C ALA A 29 1.91 -9.18 21.13
N VAL A 30 2.63 -9.60 20.08
CA VAL A 30 2.96 -8.74 18.94
C VAL A 30 2.27 -9.36 17.74
N VAL A 31 1.39 -8.59 17.11
CA VAL A 31 0.84 -8.94 15.80
C VAL A 31 1.85 -8.43 14.78
N VAL A 32 2.57 -9.37 14.16
CA VAL A 32 3.50 -9.04 13.08
C VAL A 32 2.74 -9.24 11.77
N TYR A 33 2.47 -8.14 11.08
CA TYR A 33 1.94 -8.18 9.73
C TYR A 33 3.10 -8.28 8.75
N THR A 34 3.10 -9.31 7.91
CA THR A 34 4.07 -9.46 6.83
C THR A 34 3.34 -9.21 5.52
N PHE A 35 3.61 -8.08 4.88
CA PHE A 35 3.08 -7.81 3.55
C PHE A 35 3.73 -8.76 2.55
N LEU A 36 2.96 -9.24 1.59
CA LEU A 36 3.44 -10.16 0.57
C LEU A 36 4.66 -9.62 -0.23
N ARG A 37 4.77 -8.29 -0.38
CA ARG A 37 5.96 -7.61 -0.94
C ARG A 37 7.23 -7.70 -0.07
N SER A 38 7.08 -7.92 1.24
CA SER A 38 8.21 -7.98 2.18
C SER A 38 8.92 -9.33 2.18
N ARG A 39 8.23 -10.39 1.71
CA ARG A 39 8.92 -11.55 1.15
C ARG A 39 9.29 -11.16 -0.26
N ASP A 40 10.53 -11.40 -0.66
CA ASP A 40 11.03 -11.19 -2.01
C ASP A 40 10.40 -12.24 -2.97
N ASP A 41 9.07 -12.26 -2.98
CA ASP A 41 8.24 -13.20 -3.69
C ASP A 41 8.22 -12.74 -5.15
N ARG A 42 9.12 -13.35 -5.91
CA ARG A 42 9.34 -13.08 -7.32
C ARG A 42 8.04 -13.19 -8.14
N LEU A 43 7.07 -13.99 -7.70
CA LEU A 43 5.79 -14.14 -8.38
C LEU A 43 4.94 -12.87 -8.31
N ILE A 44 4.97 -12.17 -7.18
CA ILE A 44 4.16 -10.97 -6.95
C ILE A 44 4.79 -9.77 -7.62
N GLY A 45 6.12 -9.67 -7.57
CA GLY A 45 6.87 -8.68 -8.36
C GLY A 45 6.61 -8.84 -9.86
N ALA A 46 6.63 -10.08 -10.37
CA ALA A 46 6.34 -10.37 -11.77
C ALA A 46 4.87 -10.05 -12.14
N ALA A 47 3.90 -10.47 -11.32
CA ALA A 47 2.49 -10.19 -11.55
C ALA A 47 2.18 -8.69 -11.54
N ALA A 48 2.74 -7.93 -10.58
CA ALA A 48 2.60 -6.48 -10.51
C ALA A 48 3.22 -5.78 -11.74
N THR A 49 4.40 -6.23 -12.17
CA THR A 49 5.07 -5.71 -13.37
C THR A 49 4.25 -5.96 -14.63
N ILE A 50 3.66 -7.15 -14.78
CA ILE A 50 2.77 -7.48 -15.91
C ILE A 50 1.51 -6.61 -15.87
N ALA A 51 0.87 -6.47 -14.71
CA ALA A 51 -0.31 -5.64 -14.55
C ALA A 51 -0.03 -4.18 -14.91
N GLU A 52 1.09 -3.62 -14.46
CA GLU A 52 1.51 -2.26 -14.79
C GLU A 52 1.80 -2.08 -16.29
N ARG A 53 2.48 -3.04 -16.92
CA ARG A 53 2.74 -3.02 -18.37
C ARG A 53 1.44 -3.04 -19.16
N ARG A 54 0.47 -3.89 -18.78
CA ARG A 54 -0.86 -3.95 -19.42
C ARG A 54 -1.61 -2.64 -19.27
N ALA A 55 -1.62 -2.08 -18.06
CA ALA A 55 -2.31 -0.81 -17.80
C ALA A 55 -1.71 0.35 -18.62
N ARG A 56 -0.37 0.42 -18.72
CA ARG A 56 0.31 1.39 -19.61
C ARG A 56 0.01 1.16 -21.08
N ALA A 57 -0.06 -0.10 -21.52
CA ALA A 57 -0.39 -0.42 -22.91
C ALA A 57 -1.81 0.05 -23.27
N LEU A 58 -2.79 -0.23 -22.40
CA LEU A 58 -4.18 0.22 -22.54
C LEU A 58 -4.29 1.75 -22.53
N LEU A 59 -3.55 2.43 -21.64
CA LEU A 59 -3.50 3.89 -21.61
C LEU A 59 -2.94 4.44 -22.93
N ARG A 60 -1.81 3.90 -23.43
CA ARG A 60 -1.23 4.35 -24.70
C ARG A 60 -2.20 4.13 -25.86
N SER A 61 -2.87 2.98 -25.94
CA SER A 61 -3.83 2.74 -27.01
C SER A 61 -5.02 3.71 -26.93
N GLY A 62 -5.54 3.98 -25.73
CA GLY A 62 -6.59 4.95 -25.51
C GLY A 62 -6.19 6.36 -25.93
N VAL A 63 -4.99 6.82 -25.52
CA VAL A 63 -4.46 8.14 -25.88
C VAL A 63 -4.23 8.25 -27.39
N VAL A 64 -3.71 7.22 -28.06
CA VAL A 64 -3.53 7.23 -29.52
C VAL A 64 -4.89 7.36 -30.22
N SER A 65 -5.91 6.65 -29.76
CA SER A 65 -7.27 6.77 -30.31
C SER A 65 -7.85 8.17 -30.11
N LEU A 66 -7.67 8.77 -28.92
CA LEU A 66 -8.09 10.14 -28.65
C LEU A 66 -7.38 11.17 -29.53
N LEU A 67 -6.06 11.02 -29.73
CA LEU A 67 -5.30 11.91 -30.61
C LEU A 67 -5.73 11.80 -32.08
N ARG A 68 -6.14 10.61 -32.53
CA ARG A 68 -6.71 10.44 -33.88
C ARG A 68 -8.08 11.10 -33.99
N ALA A 69 -8.93 10.93 -32.99
CA ALA A 69 -10.24 11.57 -32.93
C ALA A 69 -10.11 13.10 -32.89
N ALA A 70 -9.14 13.65 -32.15
CA ALA A 70 -8.88 15.09 -32.09
C ALA A 70 -8.41 15.71 -33.43
N ARG A 71 -7.93 14.88 -34.38
CA ARG A 71 -7.54 15.32 -35.73
C ARG A 71 -8.70 15.30 -36.73
N THR A 72 -9.88 14.82 -36.33
CA THR A 72 -11.08 14.88 -37.16
C THR A 72 -11.70 16.28 -37.12
N PRO A 73 -12.41 16.71 -38.17
CA PRO A 73 -13.00 18.04 -38.21
C PRO A 73 -13.95 18.27 -37.01
N PRO A 74 -14.00 19.51 -36.49
CA PRO A 74 -14.86 19.88 -35.38
C PRO A 74 -16.34 19.67 -35.73
N GLY A 75 -17.14 19.23 -34.75
CA GLY A 75 -18.55 18.87 -34.93
C GLY A 75 -18.79 17.40 -35.34
N SER A 76 -17.74 16.59 -35.45
CA SER A 76 -17.89 15.14 -35.56
C SER A 76 -18.08 14.49 -34.19
N ALA A 77 -18.85 13.40 -34.13
CA ALA A 77 -19.04 12.62 -32.90
C ALA A 77 -17.71 12.14 -32.27
N ALA A 78 -16.65 12.01 -33.08
CA ALA A 78 -15.32 11.68 -32.61
C ALA A 78 -14.65 12.85 -31.87
N ALA A 79 -14.86 14.09 -32.30
CA ALA A 79 -14.36 15.28 -31.62
C ALA A 79 -15.05 15.51 -30.27
N ASP A 80 -16.37 15.29 -30.19
CA ASP A 80 -17.14 15.40 -28.94
C ASP A 80 -16.71 14.34 -27.90
N ALA A 81 -16.40 13.13 -28.36
CA ALA A 81 -15.90 12.05 -27.52
C ALA A 81 -14.54 12.36 -26.87
N VAL A 82 -13.72 13.23 -27.48
CA VAL A 82 -12.42 13.65 -26.89
C VAL A 82 -12.63 14.59 -25.70
N GLY A 83 -13.59 15.53 -25.79
CA GLY A 83 -13.88 16.47 -24.71
C GLY A 83 -14.42 15.79 -23.45
N ALA A 84 -15.09 14.65 -23.60
CA ALA A 84 -15.65 13.85 -22.50
C ALA A 84 -14.71 12.75 -21.99
N ALA A 85 -13.54 12.57 -22.59
CA ALA A 85 -12.64 11.47 -22.24
C ALA A 85 -11.92 11.72 -20.92
N ASP A 86 -12.20 10.87 -19.92
CA ASP A 86 -11.43 10.83 -18.68
C ASP A 86 -10.11 10.08 -18.90
N VAL A 87 -8.99 10.80 -18.81
CA VAL A 87 -7.66 10.20 -18.93
C VAL A 87 -7.15 9.92 -17.52
N PRO A 88 -7.04 8.63 -17.12
CA PRO A 88 -6.64 8.31 -15.76
C PRO A 88 -5.21 8.82 -15.47
N PRO A 89 -4.93 9.20 -14.21
CA PRO A 89 -3.65 9.78 -13.85
C PRO A 89 -2.49 8.84 -14.16
N VAL A 90 -1.41 9.40 -14.74
CA VAL A 90 -0.19 8.70 -15.19
C VAL A 90 0.45 7.82 -14.09
N ARG A 91 0.23 8.16 -12.82
CA ARG A 91 0.66 7.34 -11.69
C ARG A 91 -0.35 6.23 -11.43
N HIS A 92 -0.15 5.09 -12.08
CA HIS A 92 -0.80 3.84 -11.69
C HIS A 92 -0.45 3.54 -10.23
N ARG A 93 -1.40 3.79 -9.33
CA ARG A 93 -1.31 3.27 -7.96
C ARG A 93 -1.26 1.76 -8.09
N HIS A 94 -0.16 1.15 -7.67
CA HIS A 94 0.03 -0.30 -7.70
C HIS A 94 -1.11 -0.97 -6.89
N GLY A 95 -2.19 -1.36 -7.58
CA GLY A 95 -3.35 -2.01 -6.95
C GLY A 95 -3.02 -3.37 -6.31
N ALA A 96 -1.86 -3.93 -6.64
CA ALA A 96 -1.34 -5.17 -6.04
C ALA A 96 -0.65 -4.97 -4.67
N LEU A 97 -0.63 -3.74 -4.13
CA LEU A 97 -0.05 -3.43 -2.81
C LEU A 97 -1.07 -3.44 -1.66
N TRP A 98 -2.31 -3.87 -1.91
CA TRP A 98 -3.35 -3.99 -0.89
C TRP A 98 -3.69 -5.46 -0.66
#